data_AF-A0A0W0YX96-F1
#
_entry.id   AF-A0A0W0YX96-F1
#
_cell.length_a   1.000
_cell.length_b   1.000
_cell.length_c   1.000
_cell.angle_alpha   90.00
_cell.angle_beta   90.00
_cell.angle_gamma   90.00
#
_symmetry.space_group_name_H-M   'P 1'
#
loop_
_entity.id
_entity.type
_entity.pdbx_description
1 polymer ?
#
loop_
_entity_poly.entity_id
_entity_poly.type
_entity_poly.pdbx_seq_one_letter_code
_entity_poly.pdbx_strand_id
1 'polypeptide(L)'
;MAKLTDNLLTQVYLGLVRDYKELSQQSPRLDFEQIYHQLYNRLYWSMQSSMNPLSGLSPEEKDKVWGVFYCFINACPQYVSLPRERQGVFFNNPVRVVVIEERYHYCSSNDSVFTWLMLGSLMSHSHHHGYHHYHSSSHHHGHGVENTDGNGLLLLLLVALALLAAILAFVSLYYLISQSLNAVERFVYNEGWLQASFSMAGMLGGAAAGGLLGAFVASAPLAALAIGAGISNPVGITIVGIICLTLIGAAAGCFLTNQIVNYALKKKNQQALDPADPRRFELTGSEETNLLDKGLNPIAVRCAIVALREQMGEKGVPSLLNRVFTSRGQETQEILSQIRELRRGSLRSINVGDMTFHLESPHYVPPVWYSTEPTPQEYGTGYSPSQVEEDGYHTHRYVPCHSGYSGQPFPTPSAPPYYQ
;
A
#
# COMPACT_ATOMS: atom_id res chain seq x y z
N MET A 1 -10.34 11.53 18.86
CA MET A 1 -9.20 12.25 18.25
C MET A 1 -8.66 11.39 17.11
N ALA A 2 -8.31 11.98 15.96
CA ALA A 2 -7.79 11.23 14.82
C ALA A 2 -6.32 10.84 15.04
N LYS A 3 -5.90 9.69 14.50
CA LYS A 3 -4.54 9.11 14.61
C LYS A 3 -3.95 8.91 13.22
N LEU A 4 -2.64 9.06 13.05
CA LEU A 4 -1.94 8.70 11.83
C LEU A 4 -1.97 7.16 11.67
N THR A 5 -2.77 6.69 10.74
CA THR A 5 -2.88 5.27 10.39
C THR A 5 -1.79 4.88 9.39
N ASP A 6 -1.48 3.58 9.28
CA ASP A 6 -0.48 3.11 8.31
C ASP A 6 -0.91 3.36 6.86
N ASN A 7 -2.21 3.30 6.59
CA ASN A 7 -2.77 3.73 5.30
C ASN A 7 -2.50 5.23 5.05
N LEU A 8 -2.79 6.11 6.02
CA LEU A 8 -2.56 7.55 5.85
C LEU A 8 -1.07 7.87 5.70
N LEU A 9 -0.19 7.19 6.46
CA LEU A 9 1.26 7.26 6.29
C LEU A 9 1.68 6.84 4.87
N THR A 10 1.12 5.74 4.37
CA THR A 10 1.37 5.24 3.01
C THR A 10 0.95 6.27 1.95
N GLN A 11 -0.23 6.89 2.11
CA GLN A 11 -0.71 7.93 1.20
C GLN A 11 0.22 9.15 1.18
N VAL A 12 0.66 9.61 2.35
CA VAL A 12 1.62 10.72 2.46
C VAL A 12 2.92 10.35 1.77
N TYR A 13 3.49 9.18 2.07
CA TYR A 13 4.75 8.72 1.49
C TYR A 13 4.67 8.60 -0.04
N LEU A 14 3.67 7.89 -0.56
CA LEU A 14 3.50 7.71 -2.01
C LEU A 14 3.19 9.03 -2.72
N GLY A 15 2.43 9.91 -2.07
CA GLY A 15 2.21 11.27 -2.56
C GLY A 15 3.50 12.06 -2.70
N LEU A 16 4.39 12.00 -1.70
CA LEU A 16 5.71 12.63 -1.75
C LEU A 16 6.59 12.02 -2.85
N VAL A 17 6.59 10.70 -3.02
CA VAL A 17 7.32 10.01 -4.11
C VAL A 17 6.85 10.51 -5.48
N ARG A 18 5.54 10.59 -5.71
CA ARG A 18 4.97 11.07 -6.97
C ARG A 18 5.37 12.52 -7.23
N ASP A 19 5.11 13.40 -6.27
CA ASP A 19 5.38 14.82 -6.42
C ASP A 19 6.89 15.10 -6.60
N TYR A 20 7.76 14.35 -5.92
CA TYR A 20 9.20 14.41 -6.15
C TYR A 20 9.59 13.98 -7.57
N LYS A 21 9.04 12.87 -8.08
CA LYS A 21 9.29 12.41 -9.45
C LYS A 21 8.87 13.48 -10.46
N GLU A 22 7.67 14.03 -10.32
CA GLU A 22 7.16 15.12 -11.17
C GLU A 22 8.07 16.36 -11.14
N LEU A 23 8.43 16.84 -9.95
CA LEU A 23 9.28 18.03 -9.79
C LEU A 23 10.71 17.79 -10.29
N SER A 24 11.26 16.58 -10.10
CA SER A 24 12.60 16.22 -10.55
C SER A 24 12.73 16.13 -12.08
N GLN A 25 11.61 15.86 -12.77
CA GLN A 25 11.54 15.73 -14.23
C GLN A 25 11.05 17.01 -14.91
N GLN A 26 10.66 18.04 -14.15
CA GLN A 26 10.18 19.31 -14.68
C GLN A 26 11.27 20.05 -15.47
N SER A 27 10.86 20.80 -16.50
CA SER A 27 11.72 21.67 -17.29
C SER A 27 11.27 23.14 -17.15
N PRO A 28 12.15 24.08 -16.73
CA PRO A 28 13.55 23.89 -16.38
C PRO A 28 13.75 23.02 -15.14
N ARG A 29 14.89 22.31 -15.08
CA ARG A 29 15.21 21.42 -13.96
C ARG A 29 15.33 22.21 -12.66
N LEU A 30 14.52 21.86 -11.68
CA LEU A 30 14.56 22.46 -10.36
C LEU A 30 15.77 21.97 -9.57
N ASP A 31 16.35 22.85 -8.77
CA ASP A 31 17.36 22.46 -7.79
C ASP A 31 16.73 21.70 -6.62
N PHE A 32 17.51 20.87 -5.93
CA PHE A 32 17.02 20.05 -4.83
C PHE A 32 16.38 20.90 -3.72
N GLU A 33 16.95 22.06 -3.41
CA GLU A 33 16.40 22.99 -2.41
C GLU A 33 15.00 23.50 -2.81
N GLN A 34 14.79 23.78 -4.10
CA GLN A 34 13.49 24.19 -4.62
C GLN A 34 12.48 23.05 -4.53
N ILE A 35 12.91 21.82 -4.86
CA ILE A 35 12.06 20.62 -4.73
C ILE A 35 11.68 20.41 -3.25
N TYR A 36 12.65 20.49 -2.33
CA TYR A 36 12.43 20.37 -0.89
C TYR A 36 11.37 21.37 -0.40
N HIS A 37 11.53 22.65 -0.72
CA HIS A 37 10.58 23.69 -0.29
C HIS A 37 9.18 23.50 -0.88
N GLN A 38 9.07 23.07 -2.14
CA GLN A 38 7.77 22.79 -2.74
C GLN A 38 7.07 21.61 -2.06
N LEU A 39 7.79 20.51 -1.80
CA LEU A 39 7.23 19.36 -1.10
C LEU A 39 6.83 19.71 0.33
N TYR A 40 7.67 20.47 1.04
CA TYR A 40 7.38 20.97 2.40
C TYR A 40 6.10 21.80 2.41
N ASN A 41 6.00 22.80 1.52
CA ASN A 41 4.83 23.67 1.46
C ASN A 41 3.56 22.90 1.11
N ARG A 42 3.61 21.97 0.14
CA ARG A 42 2.45 21.12 -0.19
C ARG A 42 1.98 20.29 1.02
N LEU A 43 2.92 19.79 1.82
CA LEU A 43 2.60 18.98 2.99
C LEU A 43 2.03 19.83 4.11
N TYR A 44 2.64 20.98 4.37
CA TYR A 44 2.16 21.98 5.31
C TYR A 44 0.70 22.37 5.01
N TRP A 45 0.41 22.76 3.75
CA TRP A 45 -0.94 23.12 3.33
C TRP A 45 -1.92 21.94 3.41
N SER A 46 -1.45 20.71 3.14
CA SER A 46 -2.26 19.50 3.33
C SER A 46 -2.63 19.26 4.79
N MET A 47 -1.81 19.66 5.77
CA MET A 47 -2.12 19.57 7.21
C MET A 47 -2.97 20.73 7.73
N GLN A 48 -3.07 21.83 6.97
CA GLN A 48 -3.87 22.99 7.36
C GLN A 48 -5.25 23.03 6.69
N SER A 49 -5.39 22.41 5.51
CA SER A 49 -6.66 22.36 4.78
C SER A 49 -7.69 21.48 5.48
N SER A 50 -8.86 22.05 5.81
CA SER A 50 -9.98 21.34 6.44
C SER A 50 -10.55 20.21 5.58
N MET A 51 -10.27 20.19 4.28
CA MET A 51 -10.71 19.13 3.36
C MET A 51 -9.83 17.88 3.42
N ASN A 52 -8.66 17.95 4.06
CA ASN A 52 -7.71 16.85 4.13
C ASN A 52 -7.78 16.14 5.50
N PRO A 53 -7.82 14.79 5.56
CA PRO A 53 -7.82 14.03 6.82
C PRO A 53 -6.62 14.32 7.73
N LEU A 54 -5.51 14.85 7.19
CA LEU A 54 -4.34 15.27 7.96
C LEU A 54 -4.62 16.48 8.86
N SER A 55 -5.62 17.31 8.54
CA SER A 55 -5.91 18.51 9.33
C SER A 55 -6.49 18.22 10.72
N GLY A 56 -7.27 17.14 10.82
CA GLY A 56 -7.91 16.68 12.06
C GLY A 56 -6.99 15.89 12.99
N LEU A 57 -5.72 15.68 12.62
CA LEU A 57 -4.72 15.03 13.47
C LEU A 57 -4.35 15.91 14.67
N SER A 58 -4.07 15.27 15.81
CA SER A 58 -3.50 15.96 16.98
C SER A 58 -2.08 16.47 16.68
N PRO A 59 -1.55 17.46 17.43
CA PRO A 59 -0.19 17.97 17.22
C PRO A 59 0.87 16.88 17.20
N GLU A 60 0.81 15.93 18.15
CA GLU A 60 1.73 14.78 18.23
C GLU A 60 1.66 13.88 16.99
N GLU A 61 0.48 13.72 16.39
CA GLU A 61 0.30 12.92 15.18
C GLU A 61 0.76 13.68 13.92
N LYS A 62 0.64 15.01 13.91
CA LYS A 62 1.23 15.87 12.86
C LYS A 62 2.75 15.82 12.87
N ASP A 63 3.37 15.72 14.06
CA ASP A 63 4.83 15.55 14.17
C ASP A 63 5.29 14.24 13.51
N LYS A 64 4.49 13.17 13.59
CA LYS A 64 4.77 11.90 12.88
C LYS A 64 4.69 12.07 11.36
N VAL A 65 3.76 12.88 10.86
CA VAL A 65 3.66 13.22 9.42
C VAL A 65 4.93 13.94 8.95
N TRP A 66 5.46 14.86 9.76
CA TRP A 66 6.77 15.47 9.51
C TRP A 66 7.91 14.44 9.57
N GLY A 67 7.85 13.49 10.49
CA GLY A 67 8.77 12.34 10.54
C GLY A 67 8.80 11.55 9.22
N VAL A 68 7.64 11.32 8.60
CA VAL A 68 7.53 10.67 7.28
C VAL A 68 8.20 11.51 6.21
N PHE A 69 7.94 12.81 6.17
CA PHE A 69 8.56 13.75 5.22
C PHE A 69 10.08 13.76 5.33
N TYR A 70 10.61 13.92 6.54
CA TYR A 70 12.05 13.94 6.76
C TYR A 70 12.71 12.61 6.44
N CYS A 71 12.05 11.49 6.77
CA CYS A 71 12.50 10.17 6.36
C CYS A 71 12.58 10.05 4.83
N PHE A 72 11.55 10.51 4.13
CA PHE A 72 11.51 10.51 2.67
C PHE A 72 12.63 11.37 2.06
N ILE A 73 12.79 12.61 2.52
CA ILE A 73 13.83 13.54 2.04
C ILE A 73 15.23 12.96 2.28
N ASN A 74 15.48 12.39 3.46
CA ASN A 74 16.76 11.74 3.78
C ASN A 74 17.06 10.53 2.89
N ALA A 75 16.01 9.88 2.38
CA ALA A 75 16.16 8.74 1.49
C ALA A 75 16.39 9.13 0.02
N CYS A 76 16.14 10.37 -0.37
CA CYS A 76 16.27 10.82 -1.76
C CYS A 76 17.74 10.85 -2.22
N PRO A 77 18.04 10.38 -3.44
CA PRO A 77 19.42 10.30 -3.95
C PRO A 77 20.08 11.68 -4.08
N GLN A 78 19.28 12.71 -4.40
CA GLN A 78 19.77 14.09 -4.49
C GLN A 78 20.19 14.63 -3.12
N TYR A 79 19.53 14.23 -2.03
CA TYR A 79 19.91 14.63 -0.68
C TYR A 79 21.16 13.90 -0.20
N VAL A 80 21.20 12.57 -0.42
CA VAL A 80 22.33 11.72 -0.03
C VAL A 80 23.64 12.16 -0.70
N SER A 81 23.56 12.69 -1.92
CA SER A 81 24.72 13.22 -2.65
C SER A 81 25.20 14.60 -2.21
N LEU A 82 24.46 15.31 -1.34
CA LEU A 82 24.90 16.61 -0.81
C LEU A 82 26.04 16.48 0.21
N PRO A 83 26.92 17.49 0.33
CA PRO A 83 27.89 17.56 1.42
C PRO A 83 27.21 17.54 2.80
N ARG A 84 27.83 16.86 3.78
CA ARG A 84 27.28 16.72 5.14
C ARG A 84 26.99 18.06 5.81
N GLU A 85 27.78 19.11 5.53
CA GLU A 85 27.50 20.44 6.11
C GLU A 85 26.18 21.02 5.58
N ARG A 86 25.85 20.79 4.30
CA ARG A 86 24.59 21.27 3.70
C ARG A 86 23.40 20.44 4.12
N GLN A 87 23.60 19.14 4.35
CA GLN A 87 22.55 18.22 4.80
C GLN A 87 21.86 18.68 6.09
N GLY A 88 22.60 19.20 7.08
CA GLY A 88 22.04 19.69 8.34
C GLY A 88 21.28 21.02 8.23
N VAL A 89 21.55 21.83 7.20
CA VAL A 89 20.93 23.15 7.01
C VAL A 89 19.44 23.03 6.66
N PHE A 90 19.04 21.97 5.94
CA PHE A 90 17.66 21.74 5.53
C PHE A 90 16.69 21.50 6.71
N PHE A 91 17.19 20.97 7.82
CA PHE A 91 16.39 20.60 9.00
C PHE A 91 16.39 21.68 10.08
N ASN A 92 17.39 22.56 10.07
CA ASN A 92 17.57 23.60 11.09
C ASN A 92 17.02 24.97 10.67
N ASN A 93 16.75 25.18 9.38
CA ASN A 93 16.23 26.46 8.89
C ASN A 93 14.70 26.44 8.79
N PRO A 94 14.00 27.37 9.46
CA PRO A 94 12.56 27.51 9.29
C PRO A 94 12.26 27.90 7.85
N VAL A 95 11.52 27.04 7.14
CA VAL A 95 11.08 27.29 5.78
C VAL A 95 10.07 28.44 5.81
N ARG A 96 10.34 29.51 5.05
CA ARG A 96 9.31 30.54 4.79
C ARG A 96 8.21 29.91 3.95
N VAL A 97 7.05 29.69 4.57
CA VAL A 97 5.87 29.17 3.88
C VAL A 97 5.40 30.20 2.86
N VAL A 98 5.50 29.85 1.59
CA VAL A 98 4.94 30.65 0.49
C VAL A 98 3.54 30.09 0.19
N VAL A 99 2.57 30.99 -0.04
CA VAL A 99 1.21 30.61 -0.42
C VAL A 99 1.28 29.92 -1.79
N ILE A 100 0.93 28.63 -1.84
CA ILE A 100 0.84 27.86 -3.08
C ILE A 100 -0.66 27.59 -3.34
N GLU A 101 -1.08 27.68 -4.61
CA GLU A 101 -2.44 27.38 -5.06
C GLU A 101 -2.97 26.05 -4.49
N GLU A 102 -4.24 26.06 -4.07
CA GLU A 102 -4.96 25.00 -3.33
C GLU A 102 -5.13 23.66 -4.09
N ARG A 103 -4.51 23.47 -5.25
CA ARG A 103 -4.82 22.34 -6.15
C ARG A 103 -4.17 21.00 -5.79
N TYR A 104 -3.25 20.95 -4.81
CA TYR A 104 -2.51 19.74 -4.47
C TYR A 104 -2.74 19.31 -3.02
N HIS A 105 -3.44 18.19 -2.84
CA HIS A 105 -3.71 17.59 -1.53
C HIS A 105 -3.17 16.17 -1.49
N TYR A 106 -2.31 15.84 -0.52
CA TYR A 106 -1.72 14.51 -0.39
C TYR A 106 -2.72 13.42 0.03
N CYS A 107 -3.94 13.77 0.45
CA CYS A 107 -4.96 12.81 0.92
C CYS A 107 -6.39 13.27 0.58
N SER A 108 -6.74 13.51 -0.69
CA SER A 108 -8.04 14.14 -1.04
C SER A 108 -9.28 13.23 -0.90
N SER A 109 -9.18 11.99 -0.43
CA SER A 109 -10.36 11.16 -0.15
C SER A 109 -10.06 10.05 0.87
N ASN A 110 -11.06 9.73 1.69
CA ASN A 110 -11.02 8.67 2.71
C ASN A 110 -11.19 7.24 2.14
N ASP A 111 -11.20 7.08 0.81
CA ASP A 111 -11.42 5.78 0.19
C ASP A 111 -10.09 5.08 -0.12
N SER A 112 -9.69 4.23 0.82
CA SER A 112 -8.64 3.21 0.63
C SER A 112 -8.79 2.39 -0.66
N VAL A 113 -10.03 2.27 -1.16
CA VAL A 113 -10.38 1.60 -2.41
C VAL A 113 -10.15 2.51 -3.63
N PHE A 114 -10.36 3.82 -3.50
CA PHE A 114 -10.19 4.81 -4.56
C PHE A 114 -8.72 5.15 -4.82
N THR A 115 -7.89 5.24 -3.77
CA THR A 115 -6.44 5.46 -3.94
C THR A 115 -5.76 4.31 -4.68
N TRP A 116 -6.21 3.07 -4.45
CA TRP A 116 -5.71 1.89 -5.16
C TRP A 116 -6.29 1.75 -6.59
N LEU A 117 -7.56 2.08 -6.81
CA LEU A 117 -8.17 2.10 -8.15
C LEU A 117 -7.60 3.22 -9.04
N MET A 118 -7.24 4.37 -8.47
CA MET A 118 -6.66 5.51 -9.20
C MET A 118 -5.19 5.28 -9.60
N LEU A 119 -4.44 4.45 -8.87
CA LEU A 119 -3.09 4.04 -9.26
C LEU A 119 -3.11 3.27 -10.60
N GLY A 120 -4.14 2.46 -10.82
CA GLY A 120 -4.38 1.73 -12.07
C GLY A 120 -4.83 2.62 -13.23
N SER A 121 -5.56 3.72 -12.99
CA SER A 121 -6.02 4.60 -14.07
C SER A 121 -4.97 5.59 -14.56
N LEU A 122 -3.97 5.92 -13.74
CA LEU A 122 -2.88 6.85 -14.09
C LEU A 122 -1.70 6.18 -14.81
N MET A 123 -1.58 4.84 -14.71
CA MET A 123 -0.47 4.07 -15.29
C MET A 123 -0.84 3.30 -16.58
N SER A 124 -2.12 3.32 -16.98
CA SER A 124 -2.61 2.59 -18.16
C SER A 124 -2.94 3.55 -19.32
N HIS A 125 -1.91 4.01 -20.03
CA HIS A 125 -2.01 4.39 -21.44
C HIS A 125 -1.19 3.40 -22.24
N SER A 126 -1.84 2.51 -22.99
CA SER A 126 -1.69 2.44 -24.46
C SER A 126 -2.24 1.15 -25.13
N HIS A 127 -2.97 1.41 -26.22
CA HIS A 127 -3.18 0.62 -27.45
C HIS A 127 -4.24 -0.50 -27.58
N HIS A 128 -5.36 -0.08 -28.19
CA HIS A 128 -6.04 -0.67 -29.35
C HIS A 128 -5.62 -2.06 -29.88
N HIS A 129 -6.60 -2.97 -29.89
CA HIS A 129 -7.08 -3.71 -31.08
C HIS A 129 -8.61 -3.81 -30.90
N GLY A 130 -9.50 -3.42 -31.81
CA GLY A 130 -9.42 -3.36 -33.26
C GLY A 130 -9.92 -4.68 -33.87
N TYR A 131 -11.17 -4.66 -34.36
CA TYR A 131 -11.78 -5.61 -35.33
C TYR A 131 -12.34 -6.94 -34.82
N HIS A 132 -13.47 -7.47 -35.32
CA HIS A 132 -14.65 -7.04 -36.09
C HIS A 132 -15.60 -8.27 -36.09
N HIS A 133 -16.89 -8.04 -36.35
CA HIS A 133 -17.97 -8.93 -36.83
C HIS A 133 -17.64 -10.39 -37.28
N TYR A 134 -18.47 -11.42 -37.14
CA TYR A 134 -19.78 -11.63 -37.81
C TYR A 134 -20.40 -13.00 -37.42
N HIS A 135 -21.70 -13.17 -37.73
CA HIS A 135 -22.57 -14.36 -37.78
C HIS A 135 -21.95 -15.77 -37.75
N SER A 136 -22.64 -16.72 -37.11
CA SER A 136 -23.24 -17.86 -37.84
C SER A 136 -24.14 -18.72 -36.94
N SER A 137 -25.41 -18.80 -37.32
CA SER A 137 -26.36 -19.85 -36.96
C SER A 137 -26.02 -21.16 -37.68
N SER A 138 -26.16 -22.30 -37.00
CA SER A 138 -26.54 -23.55 -37.67
C SER A 138 -27.31 -24.47 -36.72
N HIS A 139 -28.50 -24.84 -37.16
CA HIS A 139 -29.22 -26.04 -36.76
C HIS A 139 -28.46 -27.25 -37.29
N HIS A 140 -28.48 -28.40 -36.59
CA HIS A 140 -28.66 -29.71 -37.23
C HIS A 140 -29.05 -30.81 -36.23
N HIS A 141 -30.24 -31.36 -36.51
CA HIS A 141 -30.73 -32.74 -36.44
C HIS A 141 -30.33 -33.68 -35.31
N GLY A 142 -31.38 -34.13 -34.61
CA GLY A 142 -31.39 -35.41 -33.93
C GLY A 142 -31.12 -36.56 -34.90
N HIS A 143 -30.27 -37.48 -34.44
CA HIS A 143 -30.11 -38.80 -35.01
C HIS A 143 -30.61 -39.84 -34.01
N GLY A 144 -31.24 -40.85 -34.58
CA GLY A 144 -32.05 -41.85 -33.92
C GLY A 144 -31.33 -42.64 -32.84
N VAL A 145 -32.13 -43.02 -31.86
CA VAL A 145 -31.86 -44.07 -30.89
C VAL A 145 -31.62 -45.37 -31.66
N GLU A 146 -30.36 -45.75 -31.81
CA GLU A 146 -29.94 -47.07 -32.24
C GLU A 146 -29.40 -47.80 -31.00
N ASN A 147 -29.98 -48.96 -30.71
CA ASN A 147 -29.74 -49.78 -29.51
C ASN A 147 -28.23 -49.96 -29.28
N THR A 148 -27.70 -49.20 -28.32
CA THR A 148 -26.30 -49.24 -27.92
C THR A 148 -26.18 -50.06 -26.66
N ASP A 149 -25.29 -51.04 -26.68
CA ASP A 149 -24.95 -51.90 -25.54
C ASP A 149 -24.77 -51.06 -24.27
N GLY A 150 -25.76 -51.12 -23.38
CA GLY A 150 -25.84 -50.25 -22.19
C GLY A 150 -24.60 -50.35 -21.29
N ASN A 151 -23.92 -51.49 -21.30
CA ASN A 151 -22.68 -51.70 -20.56
C ASN A 151 -21.50 -50.88 -21.13
N GLY A 152 -21.42 -50.71 -22.45
CA GLY A 152 -20.36 -49.91 -23.09
C GLY A 152 -20.52 -48.42 -22.81
N LEU A 153 -21.75 -47.91 -22.83
CA LEU A 153 -22.07 -46.53 -22.46
C LEU A 153 -21.85 -46.26 -20.96
N LEU A 154 -22.25 -47.17 -20.09
CA LEU A 154 -22.02 -47.06 -18.64
C LEU A 154 -20.52 -47.10 -18.31
N LEU A 155 -19.74 -47.95 -18.99
CA LEU A 155 -18.29 -47.99 -18.84
C LEU A 155 -17.65 -46.70 -19.33
N LEU A 156 -18.07 -46.16 -20.48
CA LEU A 156 -17.57 -44.89 -21.01
C LEU A 156 -17.90 -43.71 -20.08
N LEU A 157 -19.11 -43.68 -19.53
CA LEU A 157 -19.53 -42.70 -18.53
C LEU A 157 -18.69 -42.81 -17.24
N LEU A 158 -18.46 -44.03 -16.75
CA LEU A 158 -17.65 -44.27 -15.55
C LEU A 158 -16.19 -43.82 -15.77
N VAL A 159 -15.61 -44.11 -16.94
CA VAL A 159 -14.27 -43.67 -17.31
C VAL A 159 -14.20 -42.14 -17.39
N ALA A 160 -15.19 -41.49 -18.00
CA ALA A 160 -15.25 -40.03 -18.08
C ALA A 160 -15.36 -39.38 -16.69
N LEU A 161 -16.22 -39.92 -15.82
CA LEU A 161 -16.35 -39.46 -14.43
C LEU A 161 -15.08 -39.66 -13.63
N ALA A 162 -14.43 -40.83 -13.76
CA ALA A 162 -13.17 -41.12 -13.09
C ALA A 162 -12.05 -40.18 -13.54
N LEU A 163 -11.96 -39.90 -14.84
CA LEU A 163 -10.96 -38.99 -15.41
C LEU A 163 -11.19 -37.54 -14.93
N LEU A 164 -12.44 -37.07 -14.94
CA LEU A 164 -12.80 -35.75 -14.41
C LEU A 164 -12.48 -35.63 -12.92
N ALA A 165 -12.86 -36.63 -12.12
CA ALA A 165 -12.58 -36.67 -10.69
C ALA A 165 -11.07 -36.68 -10.41
N ALA A 166 -10.29 -37.42 -11.19
CA ALA A 166 -8.84 -37.46 -11.08
C ALA A 166 -8.22 -36.08 -11.38
N ILE A 167 -8.61 -35.43 -12.49
CA ILE A 167 -8.13 -34.09 -12.84
C ILE A 167 -8.44 -33.10 -11.71
N LEU A 168 -9.69 -33.08 -11.23
CA LEU A 168 -10.09 -32.19 -10.12
C LEU A 168 -9.33 -32.50 -8.83
N ALA A 169 -9.08 -33.77 -8.52
CA ALA A 169 -8.31 -34.17 -7.36
C ALA A 169 -6.85 -33.71 -7.45
N PHE A 170 -6.21 -33.81 -8.62
CA PHE A 170 -4.84 -33.30 -8.84
C PHE A 170 -4.77 -31.76 -8.71
N VAL A 171 -5.72 -31.04 -9.31
CA VAL A 171 -5.81 -29.58 -9.17
C VAL A 171 -6.04 -29.20 -7.71
N SER A 172 -6.92 -29.92 -7.02
CA SER A 172 -7.21 -29.72 -5.59
C SER A 172 -5.98 -30.00 -4.72
N LEU A 173 -5.25 -31.07 -5.00
CA LEU A 173 -4.02 -31.42 -4.29
C LEU A 173 -2.95 -30.34 -4.47
N TYR A 174 -2.74 -29.87 -5.70
CA TYR A 174 -1.83 -28.75 -5.96
C TYR A 174 -2.21 -27.49 -5.18
N TYR A 175 -3.50 -27.14 -5.18
CA TYR A 175 -4.02 -26.03 -4.41
C TYR A 175 -3.80 -26.21 -2.90
N LEU A 176 -4.08 -27.38 -2.35
CA LEU A 176 -3.91 -27.68 -0.92
C LEU A 176 -2.45 -27.61 -0.49
N ILE A 177 -1.51 -28.14 -1.28
CA ILE A 177 -0.07 -28.03 -0.99
C ILE A 177 0.34 -26.56 -1.00
N SER A 178 -0.08 -25.80 -2.02
CA SER A 178 0.18 -24.37 -2.14
C SER A 178 -0.33 -23.58 -0.92
N GLN A 179 -1.57 -23.82 -0.49
CA GLN A 179 -2.17 -23.16 0.67
C GLN A 179 -1.54 -23.60 1.99
N SER A 180 -1.20 -24.88 2.14
CA SER A 180 -0.55 -25.41 3.34
C SER A 180 0.82 -24.78 3.53
N LEU A 181 1.61 -24.66 2.45
CA LEU A 181 2.92 -24.00 2.51
C LEU A 181 2.80 -22.51 2.86
N ASN A 182 1.82 -21.80 2.30
CA ASN A 182 1.53 -20.41 2.69
C ASN A 182 1.15 -20.29 4.17
N ALA A 183 0.32 -21.22 4.67
CA ALA A 183 -0.11 -21.23 6.06
C ALA A 183 1.07 -21.51 7.00
N VAL A 184 1.93 -22.48 6.67
CA VAL A 184 3.17 -22.79 7.40
C VAL A 184 4.10 -21.56 7.43
N GLU A 185 4.31 -20.89 6.30
CA GLU A 185 5.11 -19.68 6.25
C GLU A 185 4.56 -18.60 7.21
N ARG A 186 3.24 -18.39 7.19
CA ARG A 186 2.59 -17.41 8.08
C ARG A 186 2.72 -17.78 9.56
N PHE A 187 2.76 -19.06 9.91
CA PHE A 187 3.06 -19.49 11.27
C PHE A 187 4.53 -19.21 11.64
N VAL A 188 5.46 -19.61 10.78
CA VAL A 188 6.92 -19.47 11.04
C VAL A 188 7.32 -18.01 11.23
N TYR A 189 6.75 -17.09 10.45
CA TYR A 189 7.06 -15.67 10.52
C TYR A 189 6.07 -14.84 11.34
N ASN A 190 5.05 -15.47 11.94
CA ASN A 190 3.98 -14.80 12.68
C ASN A 190 3.23 -13.72 11.85
N GLU A 191 3.08 -13.96 10.54
CA GLU A 191 2.47 -13.07 9.54
C GLU A 191 0.98 -13.42 9.35
N GLY A 192 0.21 -13.49 10.44
CA GLY A 192 -1.21 -13.84 10.39
C GLY A 192 -1.50 -15.31 10.67
N TRP A 193 -0.96 -15.84 11.77
CA TRP A 193 -1.18 -17.21 12.25
C TRP A 193 -2.68 -17.57 12.39
N LEU A 194 -3.54 -16.61 12.76
CA LEU A 194 -4.99 -16.84 12.84
C LEU A 194 -5.59 -17.16 11.48
N GLN A 195 -5.22 -16.40 10.44
CA GLN A 195 -5.69 -16.65 9.09
C GLN A 195 -5.22 -18.02 8.62
N ALA A 196 -3.94 -18.35 8.84
CA ALA A 196 -3.39 -19.68 8.55
C ALA A 196 -4.15 -20.81 9.27
N SER A 197 -4.49 -20.60 10.55
CA SER A 197 -5.25 -21.57 11.37
C SER A 197 -6.65 -21.81 10.79
N PHE A 198 -7.38 -20.75 10.43
CA PHE A 198 -8.70 -20.89 9.82
C PHE A 198 -8.63 -21.56 8.45
N SER A 199 -7.63 -21.24 7.62
CA SER A 199 -7.42 -21.92 6.34
C SER A 199 -7.23 -23.43 6.52
N MET A 200 -6.36 -23.84 7.46
CA MET A 200 -6.12 -25.26 7.75
C MET A 200 -7.35 -25.94 8.36
N ALA A 201 -8.08 -25.26 9.25
CA ALA A 201 -9.34 -25.78 9.80
C ALA A 201 -10.39 -25.97 8.69
N GLY A 202 -10.48 -25.04 7.75
CA GLY A 202 -11.34 -25.14 6.56
C GLY A 202 -10.95 -26.31 5.65
N MET A 203 -9.66 -26.58 5.48
CA MET A 203 -9.18 -27.78 4.77
C MET A 203 -9.66 -29.06 5.47
N LEU A 204 -9.46 -29.18 6.79
CA LEU A 204 -9.83 -30.37 7.56
C LEU A 204 -11.35 -30.57 7.59
N GLY A 205 -12.13 -29.51 7.81
CA GLY A 205 -13.59 -29.57 7.78
C GLY A 205 -14.13 -29.94 6.40
N GLY A 206 -13.55 -29.36 5.35
CA GLY A 206 -13.85 -29.71 3.96
C GLY A 206 -13.49 -31.17 3.62
N ALA A 207 -12.34 -31.65 4.08
CA ALA A 207 -11.91 -33.04 3.91
C ALA A 207 -12.89 -34.00 4.59
N ALA A 208 -13.26 -33.72 5.84
CA ALA A 208 -14.23 -34.52 6.58
C ALA A 208 -15.59 -34.55 5.87
N ALA A 209 -16.11 -33.39 5.43
CA ALA A 209 -17.36 -33.31 4.68
C ALA A 209 -17.29 -34.08 3.35
N GLY A 210 -16.21 -33.92 2.58
CA GLY A 210 -15.99 -34.63 1.32
C GLY A 210 -15.87 -36.15 1.50
N GLY A 211 -15.14 -36.58 2.54
CA GLY A 211 -15.00 -37.99 2.90
C GLY A 211 -16.32 -38.62 3.34
N LEU A 212 -17.12 -37.92 4.17
CA LEU A 212 -18.45 -38.37 4.58
C LEU A 212 -19.41 -38.45 3.38
N LEU A 213 -19.41 -37.45 2.50
CA LEU A 213 -20.18 -37.50 1.25
C LEU A 213 -19.75 -38.66 0.37
N GLY A 214 -18.44 -38.91 0.24
CA GLY A 214 -17.91 -40.06 -0.47
C GLY A 214 -18.39 -41.39 0.13
N ALA A 215 -18.27 -41.54 1.44
CA ALA A 215 -18.55 -42.78 2.14
C ALA A 215 -20.04 -43.10 2.23
N PHE A 216 -20.90 -42.11 2.49
CA PHE A 216 -22.32 -42.34 2.74
C PHE A 216 -23.22 -42.07 1.53
N VAL A 217 -22.81 -41.20 0.61
CA VAL A 217 -23.65 -40.78 -0.53
C VAL A 217 -23.15 -41.35 -1.84
N ALA A 218 -21.85 -41.21 -2.13
CA ALA A 218 -21.29 -41.60 -3.42
C ALA A 218 -20.91 -43.08 -3.51
N SER A 219 -20.64 -43.76 -2.39
CA SER A 219 -20.11 -45.12 -2.37
C SER A 219 -21.02 -46.15 -3.05
N ALA A 220 -22.31 -46.15 -2.69
CA ALA A 220 -23.32 -47.05 -3.24
C ALA A 220 -23.58 -46.82 -4.74
N PRO A 221 -23.83 -45.60 -5.26
CA PRO A 221 -24.00 -45.39 -6.69
C PRO A 221 -22.72 -45.66 -7.48
N LEU A 222 -21.52 -45.36 -6.94
CA LEU A 222 -20.26 -45.71 -7.60
C LEU A 222 -20.05 -47.22 -7.70
N ALA A 223 -20.36 -47.97 -6.63
CA ALA A 223 -20.27 -49.42 -6.64
C ALA A 223 -21.29 -50.03 -7.63
N ALA A 224 -22.52 -49.51 -7.66
CA ALA A 224 -23.55 -49.94 -8.60
C ALA A 224 -23.15 -49.67 -10.06
N LEU A 225 -22.58 -48.50 -10.36
CA LEU A 225 -22.04 -48.16 -11.68
C LEU A 225 -20.86 -49.05 -12.07
N ALA A 226 -19.95 -49.34 -11.14
CA ALA A 226 -18.81 -50.22 -11.38
C ALA A 226 -19.25 -51.66 -11.70
N ILE A 227 -20.23 -52.19 -10.96
CA ILE A 227 -20.81 -53.51 -11.23
C ILE A 227 -21.53 -53.49 -12.58
N GLY A 228 -22.33 -52.46 -12.86
CA GLY A 228 -23.03 -52.30 -14.14
C GLY A 228 -22.10 -52.16 -15.34
N ALA A 229 -20.91 -51.62 -15.15
CA ALA A 229 -19.84 -51.53 -16.15
C ALA A 229 -19.01 -52.82 -16.28
N GLY A 230 -19.31 -53.88 -15.51
CA GLY A 230 -18.62 -55.17 -15.59
C GLY A 230 -17.26 -55.20 -14.89
N ILE A 231 -17.00 -54.30 -13.94
CA ILE A 231 -15.72 -54.22 -13.23
C ILE A 231 -15.70 -55.24 -12.09
N SER A 232 -14.70 -56.12 -12.10
CA SER A 232 -14.57 -57.23 -11.15
C SER A 232 -14.31 -56.80 -9.70
N ASN A 233 -13.76 -55.61 -9.49
CA ASN A 233 -13.49 -55.05 -8.16
C ASN A 233 -14.09 -53.64 -7.98
N PRO A 234 -15.39 -53.54 -7.61
CA PRO A 234 -16.04 -52.25 -7.37
C PRO A 234 -15.52 -51.53 -6.12
N VAL A 235 -14.95 -52.26 -5.15
CA VAL A 235 -14.42 -51.70 -3.90
C VAL A 235 -13.28 -50.72 -4.19
N GLY A 236 -12.40 -51.06 -5.13
CA GLY A 236 -11.29 -50.17 -5.53
C GLY A 236 -11.78 -48.82 -6.07
N ILE A 237 -12.85 -48.83 -6.88
CA ILE A 237 -13.44 -47.60 -7.45
C ILE A 237 -14.08 -46.75 -6.36
N THR A 238 -14.79 -47.37 -5.42
CA THR A 238 -15.39 -46.68 -4.29
C THR A 238 -14.32 -46.01 -3.41
N ILE A 239 -13.23 -46.71 -3.09
CA ILE A 239 -12.13 -46.13 -2.29
C ILE A 239 -11.50 -44.94 -3.01
N VAL A 240 -11.16 -45.09 -4.29
CA VAL A 240 -10.59 -44.00 -5.09
C VAL A 240 -11.56 -42.82 -5.17
N GLY A 241 -12.86 -43.08 -5.34
CA GLY A 241 -13.90 -42.05 -5.33
C GLY A 241 -13.96 -41.28 -4.01
N ILE A 242 -13.88 -41.98 -2.87
CA ILE A 242 -13.84 -41.34 -1.55
C ILE A 242 -12.60 -40.45 -1.40
N ILE A 243 -11.42 -40.91 -1.83
CA ILE A 243 -10.18 -40.13 -1.77
C ILE A 243 -10.31 -38.87 -2.63
N CYS A 244 -10.79 -38.99 -3.87
CA CYS A 244 -10.99 -37.85 -4.76
C CYS A 244 -11.97 -36.83 -4.15
N LEU A 245 -13.11 -37.28 -3.62
CA LEU A 245 -14.09 -36.41 -2.99
C LEU A 245 -13.57 -35.75 -1.70
N THR A 246 -12.72 -36.45 -0.95
CA THR A 246 -12.04 -35.89 0.23
C THR A 246 -11.10 -34.74 -0.17
N LEU A 247 -10.29 -34.93 -1.21
CA LEU A 247 -9.37 -33.89 -1.71
C LEU A 247 -10.13 -32.68 -2.26
N ILE A 248 -11.18 -32.92 -3.06
CA ILE A 248 -12.03 -31.86 -3.61
C ILE A 248 -12.74 -31.10 -2.47
N GLY A 249 -13.30 -31.83 -1.50
CA GLY A 249 -13.94 -31.26 -0.32
C GLY A 249 -12.98 -30.39 0.50
N ALA A 250 -11.75 -30.87 0.72
CA ALA A 250 -10.71 -30.11 1.41
C ALA A 250 -10.36 -28.80 0.69
N ALA A 251 -10.18 -28.86 -0.63
CA ALA A 251 -9.88 -27.67 -1.43
C ALA A 251 -11.04 -26.67 -1.41
N ALA A 252 -12.28 -27.13 -1.53
CA ALA A 252 -13.47 -26.30 -1.46
C ALA A 252 -13.64 -25.65 -0.08
N GLY A 253 -13.49 -26.42 1.01
CA GLY A 253 -13.56 -25.92 2.38
C GLY A 253 -12.49 -24.87 2.68
N CYS A 254 -11.26 -25.10 2.23
CA CYS A 254 -10.18 -24.13 2.30
C CYS A 254 -10.50 -22.85 1.53
N PHE A 255 -10.97 -22.98 0.29
CA PHE A 255 -11.29 -21.84 -0.57
C PHE A 255 -12.37 -20.96 0.05
N LEU A 256 -13.47 -21.55 0.49
CA LEU A 256 -14.58 -20.82 1.13
C LEU A 256 -14.13 -20.12 2.41
N THR A 257 -13.37 -20.82 3.26
CA THR A 257 -12.86 -20.25 4.51
C THR A 257 -11.92 -19.07 4.24
N ASN A 258 -11.04 -19.19 3.25
CA ASN A 258 -10.16 -18.12 2.83
C ASN A 258 -10.93 -16.89 2.34
N GLN A 259 -12.00 -17.06 1.56
CA GLN A 259 -12.84 -15.95 1.12
C GLN A 259 -13.50 -15.23 2.30
N ILE A 260 -14.05 -15.97 3.26
CA ILE A 260 -14.70 -15.41 4.45
C ILE A 260 -13.69 -14.64 5.30
N VAL A 261 -12.53 -15.24 5.59
CA VAL A 261 -11.49 -14.63 6.41
C VAL A 261 -10.92 -13.39 5.72
N ASN A 262 -10.63 -13.46 4.42
CA ASN A 262 -10.14 -12.31 3.65
C ASN A 262 -11.14 -11.15 3.66
N TYR A 263 -12.44 -11.45 3.50
CA TYR A 263 -13.48 -10.44 3.59
C TYR A 263 -13.54 -9.80 4.98
N ALA A 264 -13.49 -10.61 6.04
CA ALA A 264 -13.47 -10.12 7.42
C ALA A 264 -12.24 -9.26 7.73
N LEU A 265 -11.05 -9.68 7.27
CA LEU A 265 -9.80 -8.95 7.44
C LEU A 265 -9.83 -7.62 6.70
N LYS A 266 -10.27 -7.60 5.44
CA LYS A 266 -10.38 -6.38 4.63
C LYS A 266 -11.35 -5.37 5.26
N LYS A 267 -12.47 -5.84 5.80
CA LYS A 267 -13.46 -4.98 6.46
C LYS A 267 -12.96 -4.43 7.79
N LYS A 268 -12.22 -5.23 8.57
CA LYS A 268 -11.71 -4.83 9.89
C LYS A 268 -10.47 -3.94 9.80
N ASN A 269 -9.62 -4.11 8.79
CA ASN A 269 -8.32 -3.46 8.68
C ASN A 269 -8.26 -2.52 7.45
N GLN A 270 -9.29 -1.70 7.25
CA GLN A 270 -9.30 -0.70 6.15
C GLN A 270 -8.18 0.35 6.26
N GLN A 271 -7.66 0.53 7.47
CA GLN A 271 -6.62 1.49 7.81
C GLN A 271 -5.19 0.90 7.76
N ALA A 272 -5.07 -0.38 7.40
CA ALA A 272 -3.80 -1.06 7.21
C ALA A 272 -3.12 -0.66 5.90
N LEU A 273 -1.81 -0.87 5.83
CA LEU A 273 -1.02 -0.70 4.61
C LEU A 273 -1.48 -1.64 3.48
N ASP A 274 -1.75 -2.91 3.81
CA ASP A 274 -2.41 -3.86 2.91
C ASP A 274 -3.63 -4.46 3.63
N PRO A 275 -4.87 -4.03 3.27
CA PRO A 275 -6.08 -4.54 3.92
C PRO A 275 -6.29 -6.05 3.77
N ALA A 276 -5.70 -6.69 2.75
CA ALA A 276 -5.81 -8.13 2.53
C ALA A 276 -4.76 -8.94 3.32
N ASP A 277 -3.65 -8.32 3.71
CA ASP A 277 -2.58 -8.95 4.51
C ASP A 277 -1.93 -7.97 5.51
N PRO A 278 -2.70 -7.45 6.49
CA PRO A 278 -2.25 -6.35 7.34
C PRO A 278 -1.02 -6.73 8.17
N ARG A 279 -1.04 -7.92 8.76
CA ARG A 279 0.01 -8.41 9.68
C ARG A 279 1.36 -8.64 9.02
N ARG A 280 1.44 -8.68 7.70
CA ARG A 280 2.69 -8.89 6.97
C ARG A 280 3.49 -7.61 6.82
N PHE A 281 2.80 -6.48 6.63
CA PHE A 281 3.41 -5.18 6.33
C PHE A 281 3.25 -4.15 7.47
N GLU A 282 2.49 -4.46 8.51
CA GLU A 282 2.40 -3.64 9.71
C GLU A 282 3.46 -4.02 10.74
N LEU A 283 3.88 -3.03 11.53
CA LEU A 283 4.64 -3.27 12.76
C LEU A 283 3.67 -3.52 13.91
N THR A 284 3.91 -4.57 14.67
CA THR A 284 3.22 -4.80 15.94
C THR A 284 3.81 -3.89 17.03
N GLY A 285 3.03 -3.55 18.06
CA GLY A 285 3.55 -2.71 19.16
C GLY A 285 4.78 -3.31 19.88
N SER A 286 4.89 -4.64 19.93
CA SER A 286 6.09 -5.33 20.42
C SER A 286 7.30 -5.16 19.49
N GLU A 287 7.09 -5.16 18.17
CA GLU A 287 8.16 -4.90 17.21
C GLU A 287 8.59 -3.43 17.25
N GLU A 288 7.66 -2.49 17.38
CA GLU A 288 7.99 -1.07 17.56
C GLU A 288 8.85 -0.82 18.81
N THR A 289 8.47 -1.42 19.93
CA THR A 289 9.24 -1.31 21.17
C THR A 289 10.64 -1.89 20.99
N ASN A 290 10.75 -3.07 20.39
CA ASN A 290 12.04 -3.70 20.09
C ASN A 290 12.91 -2.87 19.10
N LEU A 291 12.29 -2.18 18.13
CA LEU A 291 13.01 -1.28 17.23
C LEU A 291 13.54 -0.06 17.99
N LEU A 292 12.73 0.53 18.87
CA LEU A 292 13.15 1.64 19.74
C LEU A 292 14.29 1.23 20.67
N ASP A 293 14.21 0.04 21.28
CA ASP A 293 15.27 -0.51 22.14
C ASP A 293 16.60 -0.69 21.38
N LYS A 294 16.53 -0.92 20.06
CA LYS A 294 17.68 -1.02 19.17
C LYS A 294 18.15 0.34 18.61
N GLY A 295 17.52 1.44 19.00
CA GLY A 295 17.82 2.79 18.51
C GLY A 295 17.33 3.08 17.08
N LEU A 296 16.46 2.23 16.53
CA LEU A 296 15.89 2.38 15.20
C LEU A 296 14.59 3.19 15.27
N ASN A 297 14.35 4.04 14.27
CA ASN A 297 13.14 4.84 14.18
C ASN A 297 12.01 4.02 13.53
N PRO A 298 10.90 3.72 14.25
CA PRO A 298 9.79 2.95 13.69
C PRO A 298 9.12 3.62 12.48
N ILE A 299 9.09 4.95 12.41
CA ILE A 299 8.54 5.69 11.26
C ILE A 299 9.40 5.43 10.02
N ALA A 300 10.73 5.48 10.16
CA ALA A 300 11.64 5.20 9.05
C ALA A 300 11.52 3.76 8.55
N VAL A 301 11.37 2.80 9.47
CA VAL A 301 11.11 1.40 9.15
C VAL A 301 9.78 1.24 8.40
N ARG A 302 8.70 1.90 8.85
CA ARG A 302 7.41 1.87 8.14
C ARG A 302 7.52 2.44 6.73
N CYS A 303 8.19 3.59 6.55
CA CYS A 303 8.42 4.17 5.22
C CYS A 303 9.21 3.21 4.31
N ALA A 304 10.24 2.54 4.82
CA ALA A 304 10.99 1.54 4.07
C ALA A 304 10.12 0.34 3.67
N ILE A 305 9.24 -0.13 4.56
CA ILE A 305 8.28 -1.21 4.25
C ILE A 305 7.29 -0.78 3.17
N VAL A 306 6.78 0.47 3.22
CA VAL A 306 5.93 1.03 2.17
C VAL A 306 6.66 1.03 0.82
N ALA A 307 7.90 1.51 0.80
CA ALA A 307 8.71 1.57 -0.42
C ALA A 307 8.95 0.17 -1.02
N LEU A 308 9.29 -0.81 -0.19
CA LEU A 308 9.44 -2.21 -0.61
C LEU A 308 8.12 -2.80 -1.13
N ARG A 309 6.99 -2.47 -0.48
CA ARG A 309 5.67 -2.93 -0.93
C ARG A 309 5.30 -2.34 -2.29
N GLU A 310 5.67 -1.09 -2.56
CA GLU A 310 5.49 -0.43 -3.85
C GLU A 310 6.25 -1.20 -4.95
N GLN A 311 7.50 -1.63 -4.70
CA GLN A 311 8.29 -2.41 -5.65
C GLN A 311 7.67 -3.77 -6.01
N MET A 312 6.97 -4.42 -5.08
CA MET A 312 6.26 -5.68 -5.35
C MET A 312 5.11 -5.51 -6.35
N GLY A 313 4.59 -4.29 -6.49
CA GLY A 313 3.48 -3.96 -7.39
C GLY A 313 2.11 -4.43 -6.91
N GLU A 314 1.12 -4.34 -7.80
CA GLU A 314 -0.30 -4.54 -7.44
C GLU A 314 -0.69 -6.00 -7.21
N LYS A 315 0.08 -6.91 -7.81
CA LYS A 315 -0.14 -8.34 -7.64
C LYS A 315 0.30 -8.66 -6.21
N GLY A 316 -0.67 -8.78 -5.30
CA GLY A 316 -0.45 -9.17 -3.91
C GLY A 316 0.41 -10.43 -3.78
N VAL A 317 0.81 -10.78 -2.56
CA VAL A 317 1.86 -11.79 -2.38
C VAL A 317 1.50 -13.12 -3.03
N PRO A 318 2.27 -13.59 -4.04
CA PRO A 318 2.02 -14.87 -4.68
C PRO A 318 2.22 -16.04 -3.71
N SER A 319 1.63 -17.20 -4.03
CA SER A 319 1.85 -18.40 -3.22
C SER A 319 3.33 -18.77 -3.12
N LEU A 320 3.71 -19.44 -2.05
CA LEU A 320 5.10 -19.84 -1.79
C LEU A 320 5.65 -20.70 -2.93
N LEU A 321 4.85 -21.64 -3.46
CA LEU A 321 5.25 -22.43 -4.64
C LEU A 321 5.53 -21.53 -5.84
N ASN A 322 4.62 -20.61 -6.17
CA ASN A 322 4.85 -19.68 -7.28
C ASN A 322 6.07 -18.79 -7.03
N ARG A 323 6.35 -18.44 -5.76
CA ARG A 323 7.54 -17.67 -5.39
C ARG A 323 8.84 -18.43 -5.59
N VAL A 324 8.87 -19.71 -5.23
CA VAL A 324 10.08 -20.54 -5.34
C VAL A 324 10.40 -20.90 -6.79
N PHE A 325 9.37 -21.14 -7.61
CA PHE A 325 9.53 -21.69 -8.97
C PHE A 325 9.54 -20.65 -10.09
N THR A 326 9.36 -19.36 -9.82
CA THR A 326 9.36 -18.30 -10.85
C THR A 326 10.32 -17.16 -10.50
N SER A 327 10.99 -16.57 -11.49
CA SER A 327 11.96 -15.49 -11.27
C SER A 327 11.35 -14.26 -10.59
N ARG A 328 10.18 -13.80 -11.06
CA ARG A 328 9.40 -12.73 -10.40
C ARG A 328 8.99 -13.12 -8.97
N GLY A 329 8.76 -14.40 -8.75
CA GLY A 329 8.48 -14.97 -7.46
C GLY A 329 9.64 -14.87 -6.48
N GLN A 330 10.87 -15.09 -6.97
CA GLN A 330 12.10 -14.99 -6.18
C GLN A 330 12.37 -13.54 -5.78
N GLU A 331 12.22 -12.58 -6.70
CA GLU A 331 12.28 -11.14 -6.39
C GLU A 331 11.30 -10.76 -5.27
N THR A 332 10.06 -11.28 -5.34
CA THR A 332 9.06 -11.05 -4.30
C THR A 332 9.48 -11.67 -2.96
N GLN A 333 10.11 -12.84 -2.99
CA GLN A 333 10.61 -13.50 -1.77
C GLN A 333 11.75 -12.73 -1.13
N GLU A 334 12.66 -12.17 -1.93
CA GLU A 334 13.75 -11.33 -1.46
C GLU A 334 13.21 -10.07 -0.76
N ILE A 335 12.25 -9.39 -1.38
CA ILE A 335 11.58 -8.22 -0.78
C ILE A 335 10.93 -8.60 0.56
N LEU A 336 10.23 -9.73 0.62
CA LEU A 336 9.61 -10.19 1.87
C LEU A 336 10.64 -10.55 2.94
N SER A 337 11.79 -11.09 2.55
CA SER A 337 12.92 -11.31 3.47
C SER A 337 13.41 -9.99 4.05
N GLN A 338 13.62 -8.98 3.20
CA GLN A 338 14.02 -7.65 3.64
C GLN A 338 13.00 -7.03 4.59
N ILE A 339 11.70 -7.15 4.32
CA ILE A 339 10.63 -6.68 5.23
C ILE A 339 10.73 -7.38 6.59
N ARG A 340 10.96 -8.69 6.62
CA ARG A 340 11.12 -9.44 7.88
C ARG A 340 12.36 -9.00 8.65
N GLU A 341 13.46 -8.73 7.96
CA GLU A 341 14.69 -8.21 8.55
C GLU A 341 14.51 -6.81 9.12
N LEU A 342 13.81 -5.93 8.40
CA LEU A 342 13.41 -4.60 8.87
C LEU A 342 12.56 -4.70 10.14
N ARG A 343 11.53 -5.55 10.16
CA ARG A 343 10.66 -5.75 11.32
C ARG A 343 11.41 -6.28 12.55
N ARG A 344 12.39 -7.16 12.33
CA ARG A 344 13.25 -7.68 13.40
C ARG A 344 14.27 -6.66 13.90
N GLY A 345 14.47 -5.56 13.18
CA GLY A 345 15.53 -4.59 13.45
C GLY A 345 16.92 -5.17 13.27
N SER A 346 17.14 -6.00 12.24
CA SER A 346 18.48 -6.51 11.88
C SER A 346 19.22 -5.59 10.92
N LEU A 347 18.49 -4.73 10.20
CA LEU A 347 19.06 -3.78 9.24
C LEU A 347 19.11 -2.38 9.84
N ARG A 348 20.21 -1.66 9.57
CA ARG A 348 20.39 -0.24 9.92
C ARG A 348 20.16 0.68 8.74
N SER A 349 20.30 0.16 7.52
CA SER A 349 20.00 0.85 6.28
C SER A 349 19.50 -0.12 5.22
N ILE A 350 18.70 0.36 4.28
CA ILE A 350 18.21 -0.43 3.15
C ILE A 350 18.09 0.43 1.89
N ASN A 351 18.45 -0.16 0.75
CA ASN A 351 18.30 0.47 -0.56
C ASN A 351 17.03 -0.05 -1.22
N VAL A 352 16.17 0.86 -1.65
CA VAL A 352 14.91 0.55 -2.33
C VAL A 352 14.85 1.37 -3.62
N GLY A 353 15.29 0.77 -4.72
CA GLY A 353 15.44 1.45 -6.00
C GLY A 353 16.56 2.48 -5.90
N ASP A 354 16.27 3.74 -6.21
CA ASP A 354 17.24 4.84 -6.10
C ASP A 354 17.26 5.49 -4.71
N MET A 355 16.42 5.03 -3.77
CA MET A 355 16.31 5.58 -2.43
C MET A 355 17.10 4.77 -1.41
N THR A 356 17.76 5.45 -0.47
CA THR A 356 18.55 4.82 0.61
C THR A 356 17.97 5.20 1.97
N PHE A 357 17.28 4.29 2.63
CA PHE A 357 16.72 4.53 3.95
C PHE A 357 17.76 4.27 5.03
N HIS A 358 18.12 5.30 5.78
CA HIS A 358 18.85 5.18 7.04
C HIS A 358 17.83 5.06 8.19
N LEU A 359 17.87 3.93 8.89
CA LEU A 359 16.84 3.54 9.88
C LEU A 359 17.20 3.91 11.31
N GLU A 360 18.47 4.23 11.55
CA GLU A 360 18.93 4.79 12.82
C GLU A 360 18.27 6.14 13.02
N SER A 361 17.81 6.41 14.26
CA SER A 361 17.16 7.66 14.59
C SER A 361 18.04 8.86 14.22
N PRO A 362 17.70 9.67 13.19
CA PRO A 362 18.31 10.98 13.07
C PRO A 362 17.84 11.80 14.28
N HIS A 363 18.65 12.78 14.71
CA HIS A 363 18.19 13.79 15.66
C HIS A 363 17.05 14.59 15.02
N TYR A 364 15.81 14.13 15.20
CA TYR A 364 14.62 14.86 14.82
C TYR A 364 14.49 16.08 15.73
N VAL A 365 14.64 17.26 15.15
CA VAL A 365 14.22 18.51 15.79
C VAL A 365 12.85 18.84 15.21
N PRO A 366 11.76 18.76 15.99
CA PRO A 366 10.45 19.13 15.48
C PRO A 366 10.47 20.57 14.97
N PRO A 367 9.76 20.88 13.86
CA PRO A 367 9.63 22.25 13.41
C PRO A 367 8.97 23.07 14.53
N VAL A 368 9.63 24.15 14.96
CA VAL A 368 9.08 25.06 15.95
C VAL A 368 7.92 25.81 15.30
N TRP A 369 6.70 25.48 15.72
CA TRP A 369 5.52 26.22 15.33
C TRP A 369 5.55 27.59 16.02
N TYR A 370 5.95 28.61 15.29
CA TYR A 370 5.59 29.96 15.70
C TYR A 370 4.08 30.08 15.43
N SER A 371 3.27 30.06 16.49
CA SER A 371 1.97 30.72 16.42
C SER A 371 2.27 32.17 16.07
N THR A 372 2.14 32.52 14.80
CA THR A 372 1.79 33.89 14.44
C THR A 372 0.40 34.11 15.01
N GLU A 373 0.32 34.39 16.31
CA GLU A 373 -0.75 35.22 16.80
C GLU A 373 -0.72 36.45 15.90
N PRO A 374 -1.83 36.79 15.23
CA PRO A 374 -1.90 38.06 14.54
C PRO A 374 -1.66 39.08 15.64
N THR A 375 -0.48 39.71 15.63
CA THR A 375 -0.21 40.90 16.43
C THR A 375 -1.41 41.80 16.20
N PRO A 376 -2.18 42.16 17.24
CA PRO A 376 -3.27 43.10 17.09
C PRO A 376 -2.68 44.28 16.35
N GLN A 377 -3.19 44.56 15.15
CA GLN A 377 -2.90 45.85 14.54
C GLN A 377 -3.39 46.86 15.57
N GLU A 378 -2.46 47.51 16.26
CA GLU A 378 -2.71 48.77 16.95
C GLU A 378 -3.24 49.70 15.86
N TYR A 379 -4.57 49.72 15.71
CA TYR A 379 -5.25 50.82 15.08
C TYR A 379 -4.88 52.03 15.92
N GLY A 380 -3.91 52.80 15.41
CA GLY A 380 -3.55 54.09 15.97
C GLY A 380 -4.81 54.94 16.10
N THR A 381 -5.35 55.00 17.31
CA THR A 381 -6.31 55.99 17.73
C THR A 381 -5.58 57.32 17.74
N GLY A 382 -5.75 58.10 16.67
CA GLY A 382 -4.94 59.30 16.52
C GLY A 382 -5.42 60.28 15.47
N TYR A 383 -6.73 60.43 15.22
CA TYR A 383 -7.23 61.67 14.62
C TYR A 383 -8.57 62.09 15.25
N SER A 384 -8.47 63.14 16.06
CA SER A 384 -9.58 63.94 16.58
C SER A 384 -10.27 64.68 15.41
N PRO A 385 -11.61 64.83 15.42
CA PRO A 385 -12.32 65.49 14.34
C PRO A 385 -12.25 67.01 14.52
N SER A 386 -11.57 67.67 13.59
CA SER A 386 -11.68 69.12 13.39
C SER A 386 -12.34 69.39 12.05
N GLN A 387 -13.35 70.24 12.13
CA GLN A 387 -14.32 70.60 11.10
C GLN A 387 -13.66 71.04 9.78
N VAL A 388 -14.25 70.62 8.66
CA VAL A 388 -14.03 71.25 7.35
C VAL A 388 -15.41 71.60 6.79
N GLU A 389 -15.66 72.90 6.76
CA GLU A 389 -16.66 73.57 5.95
C GLU A 389 -15.89 74.32 4.84
N GLU A 390 -16.50 74.40 3.66
CA GLU A 390 -16.17 75.20 2.47
C GLU A 390 -15.01 74.78 1.52
N ASP A 391 -15.46 74.24 0.39
CA ASP A 391 -15.30 74.77 -0.98
C ASP A 391 -13.92 74.99 -1.62
N GLY A 392 -13.83 74.47 -2.86
CA GLY A 392 -13.36 75.30 -3.97
C GLY A 392 -12.09 74.87 -4.70
N TYR A 393 -12.29 74.08 -5.76
CA TYR A 393 -11.67 74.19 -7.09
C TYR A 393 -10.15 74.41 -7.31
N HIS A 394 -9.64 73.55 -8.21
CA HIS A 394 -8.70 73.82 -9.31
C HIS A 394 -7.18 73.56 -9.18
N THR A 395 -6.77 72.65 -10.10
CA THR A 395 -5.63 72.71 -11.05
C THR A 395 -4.22 72.25 -10.65
N HIS A 396 -3.82 71.16 -11.32
CA HIS A 396 -2.56 70.91 -12.01
C HIS A 396 -1.31 71.72 -11.61
N ARG A 397 -0.24 71.03 -11.21
CA ARG A 397 1.08 71.23 -11.82
C ARG A 397 2.09 70.11 -11.57
N TYR A 398 2.82 69.88 -12.66
CA TYR A 398 4.03 69.12 -12.95
C TYR A 398 5.05 68.79 -11.84
N VAL A 399 5.67 67.62 -12.06
CA VAL A 399 6.94 67.03 -11.58
C VAL A 399 8.09 68.06 -11.47
N PRO A 400 9.10 67.83 -10.61
CA PRO A 400 10.36 67.33 -11.18
C PRO A 400 11.11 66.28 -10.32
N CYS A 401 11.78 65.39 -11.04
CA CYS A 401 12.84 64.52 -10.53
C CYS A 401 14.01 65.35 -10.02
N HIS A 402 14.54 65.03 -8.84
CA HIS A 402 15.88 65.46 -8.44
C HIS A 402 16.65 64.32 -7.76
N SER A 403 17.84 64.11 -8.28
CA SER A 403 18.89 63.22 -7.77
C SER A 403 19.62 63.84 -6.58
N GLY A 404 20.10 62.98 -5.69
CA GLY A 404 21.33 63.22 -4.93
C GLY A 404 21.13 63.23 -3.41
N TYR A 405 21.81 62.30 -2.73
CA TYR A 405 22.44 62.36 -1.40
C TYR A 405 22.79 60.91 -1.03
N SER A 406 24.02 60.45 -1.28
CA SER A 406 25.22 60.53 -0.44
C SER A 406 25.12 59.67 0.84
N GLY A 407 26.08 58.75 0.96
CA GLY A 407 26.05 57.64 1.88
C GLY A 407 26.09 57.98 3.37
N GLN A 408 25.61 56.99 4.14
CA GLN A 408 25.91 56.78 5.54
C GLN A 408 26.31 55.30 5.68
N PRO A 409 27.51 54.99 6.21
CA PRO A 409 27.91 53.62 6.48
C PRO A 409 27.16 53.09 7.71
N PHE A 410 26.53 51.92 7.58
CA PHE A 410 25.98 51.20 8.72
C PHE A 410 27.11 50.53 9.53
N PRO A 411 27.00 50.51 10.87
CA PRO A 411 28.05 50.07 11.77
C PRO A 411 28.26 48.55 11.76
N THR A 412 29.52 48.17 11.93
CA THR A 412 29.99 46.81 12.20
C THR A 412 29.29 46.20 13.42
N PRO A 413 28.81 44.95 13.36
CA PRO A 413 28.26 44.26 14.54
C PRO A 413 29.38 43.91 15.52
N SER A 414 29.25 44.43 16.74
CA SER A 414 30.04 44.07 17.92
C SER A 414 29.82 42.60 18.30
N ALA A 415 30.92 41.91 18.60
CA ALA A 415 30.95 40.51 19.02
C ALA A 415 30.11 40.26 20.30
N PRO A 416 29.51 39.06 20.47
CA PRO A 416 28.77 38.72 21.67
C PRO A 416 29.71 38.46 22.88
N PRO A 417 29.27 38.74 24.12
CA PRO A 417 30.07 38.53 25.31
C PRO A 417 30.21 37.05 25.67
N TYR A 418 31.39 36.73 26.24
CA TYR A 418 31.70 35.45 26.88
C TYR A 418 30.83 35.24 28.12
N TYR A 419 30.19 34.07 28.24
CA TYR A 419 29.65 33.58 29.51
C TYR A 419 30.66 32.61 30.14
N GLN A 420 30.99 32.88 31.40
CA GLN A 420 31.68 31.99 32.33
C GLN A 420 30.71 30.96 32.90
#